data_AF-A0A7V6ZJ62-F1
#
_entry.id   AF-A0A7V6ZJ62-F1
#
_cell.length_a   1.000
_cell.length_b   1.000
_cell.length_c   1.000
_cell.angle_alpha   90.00
_cell.angle_beta   90.00
_cell.angle_gamma   90.00
#
_symmetry.space_group_name_H-M   'P 1'
#
loop_
_entity.id
_entity.type
_entity.pdbx_description
1 polymer ?
#
loop_
_entity_poly.entity_id
_entity_poly.type
_entity_poly.pdbx_seq_one_letter_code
_entity_poly.pdbx_strand_id
1 'polypeptide(L)'
;MIIHGDGWYIRNGVTLHKGHRIVAIDPRRTATADECDLHLAIDPGTDVLLFNGVLAHLARANAIDRSYVASATSGFADALSAAMADAPSPAAVAAGCGLAEAEVERFFRLFAGTERTVTAYSQGVNQSSHGTDKVNAIINCHLATGRIGRPGMGPFSVTGQPNAMGVREVGGLANQLGAHMGFDAPADIERVARFWDAPKVARRPGLKAFDMFRAVGDGRIKALWIIGTNPAVSMPDATRVRAALRTCDFIVVSDVTRTDTTRHANVLLPAAAWGEKSGTVTNSERRLSRQRPFLPLPGSARPDWDIVCGVARRMGFGGAFAFDSPAAIFREHAALSAFENGGAR
;
A
#
# COMPACT_ATOMS: atom_id res chain seq x y z
N MET A 1 9.30 19.03 1.95
CA MET A 1 8.99 17.61 1.68
C MET A 1 9.75 16.76 2.68
N ILE A 2 9.06 15.84 3.34
CA ILE A 2 9.64 14.90 4.30
C ILE A 2 9.62 13.54 3.63
N ILE A 3 10.76 12.87 3.56
CA ILE A 3 10.91 11.54 2.97
C ILE A 3 11.25 10.58 4.10
N HIS A 4 10.39 9.60 4.32
CA HIS A 4 10.51 8.66 5.43
C HIS A 4 10.56 7.21 4.95
N GLY A 5 11.74 6.59 5.08
CA GLY A 5 11.99 5.20 4.73
C GLY A 5 12.24 4.95 3.24
N ASP A 6 13.21 4.06 3.01
CA ASP A 6 13.77 3.57 1.76
C ASP A 6 14.55 4.59 0.92
N GLY A 7 15.64 4.10 0.31
CA GLY A 7 16.60 4.84 -0.51
C GLY A 7 16.07 5.27 -1.87
N TRP A 8 14.90 5.89 -1.88
CA TRP A 8 14.42 6.65 -3.03
C TRP A 8 15.42 7.74 -3.37
N TYR A 9 15.53 8.04 -4.66
CA TYR A 9 16.44 9.05 -5.17
C TYR A 9 15.63 10.07 -5.96
N ILE A 10 15.53 11.29 -5.45
CA ILE A 10 14.98 12.41 -6.21
C ILE A 10 16.15 13.04 -6.95
N ARG A 11 16.52 12.46 -8.10
CA ARG A 11 17.53 13.08 -8.95
C ARG A 11 16.95 14.31 -9.64
N ASN A 12 17.62 15.45 -9.43
CA ASN A 12 17.62 16.69 -10.23
C ASN A 12 16.91 16.65 -11.60
N GLY A 13 15.58 16.72 -11.56
CA GLY A 13 14.71 17.12 -12.69
C GLY A 13 13.68 18.16 -12.27
N VAL A 14 13.42 18.28 -10.96
CA VAL A 14 12.89 19.49 -10.35
C VAL A 14 14.12 20.31 -10.00
N THR A 15 14.44 21.33 -10.80
CA THR A 15 15.15 22.49 -10.28
C THR A 15 14.48 22.81 -8.95
N LEU A 16 15.09 22.51 -7.80
CA LEU A 16 14.51 22.90 -6.51
C LEU A 16 14.42 24.43 -6.59
N HIS A 17 13.23 24.92 -6.95
CA HIS A 17 13.01 26.35 -7.05
C HIS A 17 13.40 26.91 -5.68
N LYS A 18 14.11 28.06 -5.67
CA LYS A 18 14.52 28.75 -4.44
C LYS A 18 13.36 28.71 -3.44
N GLY A 19 13.56 28.05 -2.29
CA GLY A 19 12.59 27.98 -1.20
C GLY A 19 12.06 26.59 -0.79
N HIS A 20 12.41 25.52 -1.50
CA HIS A 20 12.06 24.15 -1.06
C HIS A 20 13.03 23.62 0.00
N ARG A 21 12.50 22.79 0.91
CA ARG A 21 13.27 22.06 1.94
C ARG A 21 12.98 20.56 1.87
N ILE A 22 14.01 19.74 1.99
CA ILE A 22 13.94 18.27 2.06
C ILE A 22 14.42 17.82 3.44
N VAL A 23 13.59 17.05 4.14
CA VAL A 23 13.97 16.34 5.37
C VAL A 23 13.97 14.85 5.07
N ALA A 24 15.10 14.17 5.29
CA ALA A 24 15.22 12.72 5.17
C ALA A 24 15.14 12.10 6.56
N ILE A 25 14.20 11.17 6.78
CA ILE A 25 14.07 10.41 8.03
C ILE A 25 14.32 8.94 7.68
N ASP A 26 15.55 8.49 7.92
CA ASP A 26 16.00 7.12 7.63
C ASP A 26 17.22 6.82 8.52
N PRO A 27 17.26 5.71 9.27
CA PRO A 27 18.43 5.32 10.06
C PRO A 27 19.71 5.22 9.22
N ARG A 28 19.58 4.92 7.92
CA ARG A 28 20.70 4.81 6.98
C ARG A 28 20.91 6.13 6.25
N ARG A 29 22.17 6.40 5.94
CA ARG A 29 22.55 7.49 5.03
C ARG A 29 22.33 7.04 3.58
N THR A 30 21.14 7.30 3.06
CA THR A 30 20.74 6.97 1.68
C THR A 30 21.11 8.09 0.70
N ALA A 31 20.98 7.86 -0.61
CA ALA A 31 21.21 8.90 -1.62
C ALA A 31 20.32 10.14 -1.44
N THR A 32 19.11 9.99 -0.90
CA THR A 32 18.26 11.14 -0.50
C THR A 32 18.87 11.89 0.69
N ALA A 33 19.45 11.19 1.66
CA ALA A 33 20.10 11.83 2.81
C ALA A 33 21.32 12.66 2.38
N ASP A 34 22.01 12.27 1.32
CA ASP A 34 23.14 13.04 0.76
C ASP A 34 22.72 14.38 0.12
N GLU A 35 21.47 14.51 -0.32
CA GLU A 35 20.95 15.69 -1.03
C GLU A 35 19.91 16.49 -0.20
N CYS A 36 19.67 16.13 1.07
CA CYS A 36 18.65 16.76 1.92
C CYS A 36 19.17 17.97 2.74
N ASP A 37 18.25 18.83 3.19
CA ASP A 37 18.57 19.96 4.10
C ASP A 37 18.75 19.53 5.56
N LEU A 38 18.10 18.42 5.94
CA LEU A 38 18.14 17.82 7.28
C LEU A 38 17.97 16.31 7.18
N HIS A 39 18.95 15.56 7.67
CA HIS A 39 18.87 14.11 7.83
C HIS A 39 18.64 13.79 9.30
N LEU A 40 17.57 13.04 9.60
CA LEU A 40 17.29 12.48 10.92
C LEU A 40 17.54 10.97 10.86
N ALA A 41 18.72 10.55 11.35
CA ALA A 41 19.10 9.15 11.45
C ALA A 41 18.53 8.51 12.72
N ILE A 42 17.20 8.37 12.78
CA ILE A 42 16.52 7.83 13.97
C ILE A 42 16.92 6.38 14.26
N ASP A 43 16.87 5.98 15.53
CA ASP A 43 16.92 4.58 15.92
C ASP A 43 15.73 3.82 15.30
N PRO A 44 15.94 2.63 14.72
CA PRO A 44 14.87 1.89 14.04
C PRO A 44 13.66 1.62 14.95
N GLY A 45 12.47 2.06 14.50
CA GLY A 45 11.20 1.80 15.21
C GLY A 45 10.70 2.97 16.07
N THR A 46 11.46 4.05 16.18
CA THR A 46 11.14 5.22 17.02
C THR A 46 10.29 6.28 16.32
N ASP A 47 9.77 5.98 15.13
CA ASP A 47 9.02 6.91 14.27
C ASP A 47 7.77 7.45 14.96
N VAL A 48 7.06 6.62 15.74
CA VAL A 48 5.87 7.02 16.51
C VAL A 48 6.22 8.14 17.48
N LEU A 49 7.31 7.97 18.25
CA LEU A 49 7.78 8.96 19.21
C LEU A 49 8.15 10.28 18.53
N LEU A 50 8.85 10.22 17.39
CA LEU A 50 9.22 11.42 16.63
C LEU A 50 7.98 12.21 16.19
N PHE A 51 6.98 11.56 15.59
CA PHE A 51 5.77 12.24 15.10
C PHE A 51 4.79 12.61 16.22
N ASN A 52 4.74 11.86 17.32
CA ASN A 52 4.06 12.31 18.54
C ASN A 52 4.70 13.59 19.09
N GLY A 53 6.03 13.67 19.03
CA GLY A 53 6.77 14.89 19.32
C GLY A 53 6.39 16.08 18.44
N VAL A 54 6.20 15.86 17.14
CA VAL A 54 5.69 16.89 16.22
C VAL A 54 4.30 17.36 16.65
N LEU A 55 3.37 16.44 16.90
CA LEU A 55 2.01 16.79 17.32
C LEU A 55 2.00 17.58 18.65
N ALA A 56 2.77 17.12 19.64
CA ALA A 56 2.91 17.80 20.92
C ALA A 56 3.55 19.19 20.75
N HIS A 57 4.55 19.34 19.88
CA HIS A 57 5.16 20.63 19.57
C HIS A 57 4.17 21.59 18.90
N LEU A 58 3.38 21.13 17.94
CA LEU A 58 2.35 21.94 17.29
C LEU A 58 1.36 22.51 18.32
N ALA A 59 0.98 21.72 19.32
CA ALA A 59 0.12 22.18 20.41
C ALA A 59 0.80 23.26 21.27
N ARG A 60 2.05 23.02 21.71
CA ARG A 60 2.83 23.97 22.52
C ARG A 60 3.09 25.29 21.77
N ALA A 61 3.28 25.23 20.46
CA ALA A 61 3.51 26.38 19.59
C ALA A 61 2.22 27.08 19.11
N ASN A 62 1.04 26.60 19.54
CA ASN A 62 -0.28 27.07 19.07
C ASN A 62 -0.41 27.06 17.53
N ALA A 63 0.20 26.06 16.88
CA ALA A 63 0.22 25.87 15.42
C ALA A 63 -0.82 24.83 14.95
N ILE A 64 -1.86 24.58 15.75
CA ILE A 64 -2.98 23.71 15.41
C ILE A 64 -4.05 24.51 14.67
N ASP A 65 -4.53 23.99 13.55
CA ASP A 65 -5.73 24.51 12.88
C ASP A 65 -6.98 24.04 13.63
N ARG A 66 -7.41 24.85 14.61
CA ARG A 66 -8.56 24.53 15.47
C ARG A 66 -9.87 24.44 14.68
N SER A 67 -10.02 25.21 13.60
CA SER A 67 -11.24 25.20 12.79
C SER A 67 -11.32 23.91 11.97
N TYR A 68 -10.22 23.52 11.34
CA TYR A 68 -10.15 22.24 10.62
C TYR A 68 -10.36 21.06 11.57
N VAL A 69 -9.66 21.03 12.71
CA VAL A 69 -9.79 19.95 13.69
C VAL A 69 -11.25 19.81 14.16
N ALA A 70 -11.92 20.91 14.50
CA ALA A 70 -13.31 20.88 14.96
C ALA A 70 -14.32 20.42 13.89
N SER A 71 -14.05 20.69 12.61
CA SER A 71 -14.99 20.41 11.51
C SER A 71 -14.75 19.10 10.78
N ALA A 72 -13.52 18.60 10.76
CA ALA A 72 -13.09 17.51 9.88
C ALA A 72 -12.40 16.35 10.61
N THR A 73 -12.37 16.34 11.95
CA THR A 73 -11.72 15.28 12.73
C THR A 73 -12.56 14.84 13.93
N SER A 74 -12.23 13.67 14.48
CA SER A 74 -12.75 13.16 15.75
C SER A 74 -11.61 12.56 16.57
N GLY A 75 -11.77 12.45 17.89
CA GLY A 75 -10.76 11.86 18.79
C GLY A 75 -9.46 12.66 18.96
N PHE A 76 -9.43 13.92 18.51
CA PHE A 76 -8.20 14.73 18.52
C PHE A 76 -7.62 14.95 19.93
N ALA A 77 -8.48 15.18 20.93
CA ALA A 77 -8.04 15.41 22.31
C ALA A 77 -7.30 14.20 22.88
N ASP A 78 -7.83 12.99 22.64
CA ASP A 78 -7.21 11.74 23.10
C ASP A 78 -5.88 11.50 22.38
N ALA A 79 -5.85 11.71 21.06
CA ALA A 79 -4.63 11.59 20.26
C ALA A 79 -3.53 12.57 20.72
N LEU A 80 -3.90 13.82 21.00
CA LEU A 80 -2.96 14.83 21.51
C LEU A 80 -2.48 14.49 22.92
N SER A 81 -3.37 14.05 23.81
CA SER A 81 -3.01 13.63 25.17
C SER A 81 -2.00 12.49 25.15
N ALA A 82 -2.26 11.45 24.36
CA ALA A 82 -1.35 10.33 24.17
C ALA A 82 0.01 10.78 23.61
N ALA A 83 0.00 11.65 22.58
CA ALA A 83 1.24 12.17 22.01
C ALA A 83 2.05 13.03 22.99
N MET A 84 1.40 13.83 23.84
CA MET A 84 2.08 14.63 24.86
C MET A 84 2.65 13.77 25.99
N ALA A 85 1.99 12.66 26.34
CA ALA A 85 2.48 11.71 27.32
C ALA A 85 3.69 10.92 26.80
N ASP A 86 3.67 10.51 25.53
CA ASP A 86 4.76 9.82 24.85
C ASP A 86 5.97 10.74 24.59
N ALA A 87 5.70 11.99 24.19
CA ALA A 87 6.71 13.00 23.84
C ALA A 87 6.64 14.26 24.73
N PRO A 88 7.05 14.18 26.01
CA PRO A 88 6.89 15.26 26.98
C PRO A 88 7.80 16.47 26.71
N SER A 89 8.93 16.30 26.00
CA SER A 89 9.84 17.39 25.63
C SER A 89 10.68 17.03 24.38
N PRO A 90 11.26 18.03 23.68
CA PRO A 90 12.23 17.77 22.60
C PRO A 90 13.43 16.91 23.06
N ALA A 91 13.98 17.17 24.25
CA ALA A 91 15.04 16.35 24.86
C ALA A 91 14.64 14.87 25.01
N ALA A 92 13.41 14.59 25.47
CA ALA A 92 12.93 13.21 25.63
C ALA A 92 12.78 12.50 24.28
N VAL A 93 12.26 13.20 23.26
CA VAL A 93 12.16 12.67 21.89
C VAL A 93 13.54 12.41 21.31
N ALA A 94 14.49 13.32 21.49
CA ALA A 94 15.86 13.18 21.01
C ALA A 94 16.55 11.96 21.63
N ALA A 95 16.45 11.81 22.96
CA ALA A 95 16.99 10.66 23.67
C ALA A 95 16.34 9.34 23.21
N GLY A 96 15.02 9.32 23.02
CA GLY A 96 14.30 8.11 22.60
C GLY A 96 14.47 7.76 21.12
N CYS A 97 14.82 8.72 20.26
CA CYS A 97 15.06 8.50 18.84
C CYS A 97 16.55 8.35 18.47
N GLY A 98 17.48 8.45 19.43
CA GLY A 98 18.91 8.44 19.14
C GLY A 98 19.41 9.66 18.34
N LEU A 99 18.77 10.82 18.50
CA LEU A 99 19.08 12.06 17.79
C LEU A 99 19.68 13.13 18.70
N ALA A 100 20.32 14.16 18.12
CA ALA A 100 20.64 15.38 18.87
C ALA A 100 19.37 16.23 19.09
N GLU A 101 19.23 16.81 20.28
CA GLU A 101 18.06 17.65 20.62
C GLU A 101 17.88 18.81 19.64
N ALA A 102 18.98 19.44 19.23
CA ALA A 102 18.95 20.54 18.25
C ALA A 102 18.38 20.11 16.89
N GLU A 103 18.56 18.86 16.47
CA GLU A 103 18.00 18.33 15.22
C GLU A 103 16.49 18.12 15.32
N VAL A 104 16.03 17.56 16.45
CA VAL A 104 14.61 17.38 16.76
C VAL A 104 13.89 18.72 16.80
N GLU A 105 14.44 19.69 17.52
CA GLU A 105 13.86 21.04 17.56
C GLU A 105 13.84 21.70 16.18
N ARG A 106 14.92 21.55 15.40
CA ARG A 106 14.99 22.07 14.04
C ARG A 106 13.90 21.45 13.17
N PHE A 107 13.68 20.14 13.26
CA PHE A 107 12.62 19.45 12.55
C PHE A 107 11.24 19.94 12.96
N PHE A 108 10.98 20.07 14.27
CA PHE A 108 9.71 20.58 14.80
C PHE A 108 9.41 22.00 14.30
N ARG A 109 10.39 22.90 14.35
CA ARG A 109 10.26 24.27 13.80
C ARG A 109 9.99 24.26 12.30
N LEU A 110 10.68 23.42 11.54
CA LEU A 110 10.46 23.27 10.10
C LEU A 110 9.04 22.79 9.79
N PHE A 111 8.54 21.77 10.50
CA PHE A 111 7.19 21.26 10.29
C PHE A 111 6.12 22.29 10.68
N ALA A 112 6.26 22.94 11.84
CA ALA A 112 5.30 23.94 12.31
C ALA A 112 5.25 25.16 11.38
N GLY A 113 6.41 25.66 10.95
CA GLY A 113 6.51 26.87 10.12
C GLY A 113 6.23 26.69 8.62
N THR A 114 6.03 25.46 8.13
CA THR A 114 5.87 25.20 6.69
C THR A 114 4.43 24.77 6.36
N GLU A 115 3.63 25.68 5.81
CA GLU A 115 2.24 25.39 5.41
C GLU A 115 2.15 24.25 4.39
N ARG A 116 2.94 24.32 3.31
CA ARG A 116 2.97 23.30 2.24
C ARG A 116 3.93 22.16 2.58
N THR A 117 3.42 21.22 3.37
CA THR A 117 4.19 20.05 3.82
C THR A 117 3.61 18.76 3.24
N VAL A 118 4.43 18.02 2.50
CA VAL A 118 4.18 16.63 2.10
C VAL A 118 5.08 15.71 2.90
N THR A 119 4.51 14.65 3.48
CA THR A 119 5.27 13.54 4.08
C THR A 119 5.12 12.30 3.22
N ALA A 120 6.13 11.97 2.43
CA ALA A 120 6.18 10.75 1.64
C ALA A 120 6.80 9.61 2.46
N TYR A 121 6.15 8.45 2.51
CA TYR A 121 6.65 7.29 3.28
C TYR A 121 6.43 5.96 2.55
N SER A 122 7.29 4.97 2.82
CA SER A 122 7.17 3.62 2.23
C SER A 122 7.51 2.49 3.22
N GLN A 123 8.36 1.51 2.87
CA GLN A 123 8.48 0.26 3.63
C GLN A 123 9.12 0.46 5.00
N GLY A 124 10.01 1.44 5.18
CA GLY A 124 10.56 1.76 6.51
C GLY A 124 9.49 2.09 7.56
N VAL A 125 8.35 2.62 7.12
CA VAL A 125 7.15 2.81 7.97
C VAL A 125 6.27 1.57 7.97
N ASN A 126 5.92 1.08 6.78
CA ASN A 126 4.87 0.06 6.60
C ASN A 126 5.28 -1.35 7.06
N GLN A 127 6.55 -1.73 6.92
CA GLN A 127 7.07 -3.06 7.28
C GLN A 127 7.55 -3.08 8.74
N SER A 128 6.62 -2.81 9.65
CA SER A 128 6.85 -2.71 11.08
C SER A 128 5.72 -3.40 11.84
N SER A 129 6.02 -3.97 13.01
CA SER A 129 5.00 -4.47 13.94
C SER A 129 4.02 -3.38 14.39
N HIS A 130 4.47 -2.11 14.36
CA HIS A 130 3.70 -0.92 14.70
C HIS A 130 3.40 -0.06 13.46
N GLY A 131 3.35 -0.66 12.26
CA GLY A 131 3.20 0.09 11.00
C GLY A 131 1.96 0.98 10.95
N THR A 132 0.82 0.50 11.45
CA THR A 132 -0.42 1.27 11.54
C THR A 132 -0.26 2.50 12.43
N ASP A 133 0.37 2.34 13.60
CA ASP A 133 0.56 3.43 14.56
C ASP A 133 1.51 4.50 14.02
N LYS A 134 2.58 4.09 13.33
CA LYS A 134 3.50 5.02 12.65
C LYS A 134 2.77 5.87 11.59
N VAL A 135 1.93 5.23 10.76
CA VAL A 135 1.14 5.92 9.75
C VAL A 135 0.14 6.88 10.40
N ASN A 136 -0.54 6.45 11.47
CA ASN A 136 -1.47 7.29 12.22
C ASN A 136 -0.76 8.51 12.83
N ALA A 137 0.42 8.34 13.44
CA ALA A 137 1.20 9.45 14.00
C ALA A 137 1.56 10.50 12.94
N ILE A 138 1.96 10.07 11.74
CA ILE A 138 2.18 10.96 10.59
C ILE A 138 0.90 11.68 10.19
N ILE A 139 -0.21 10.95 10.00
CA ILE A 139 -1.50 11.50 9.56
C ILE A 139 -2.01 12.53 10.57
N ASN A 140 -1.90 12.25 11.88
CA ASN A 140 -2.35 13.13 12.95
C ASN A 140 -1.68 14.51 12.87
N CYS A 141 -0.40 14.59 12.49
CA CYS A 141 0.31 15.86 12.32
C CYS A 141 -0.26 16.68 11.15
N HIS A 142 -0.67 16.05 10.06
CA HIS A 142 -1.31 16.72 8.91
C HIS A 142 -2.75 17.13 9.21
N LEU A 143 -3.51 16.31 9.93
CA LEU A 143 -4.86 16.65 10.39
C LEU A 143 -4.83 17.82 11.38
N ALA A 144 -3.89 17.82 12.34
CA ALA A 144 -3.70 18.89 13.31
C ALA A 144 -3.43 20.26 12.66
N THR A 145 -2.88 20.26 11.45
CA THR A 145 -2.48 21.47 10.71
C THR A 145 -3.39 21.79 9.52
N GLY A 146 -4.48 21.05 9.32
CA GLY A 146 -5.39 21.23 8.18
C GLY A 146 -4.74 20.99 6.81
N ARG A 147 -3.62 20.25 6.77
CA ARG A 147 -2.80 20.03 5.56
C ARG A 147 -3.30 18.84 4.73
N ILE A 148 -4.60 18.78 4.47
CA ILE A 148 -5.27 17.73 3.70
C ILE A 148 -6.10 18.36 2.58
N GLY A 149 -6.12 17.73 1.40
CA GLY A 149 -6.97 18.15 0.27
C GLY A 149 -6.50 19.41 -0.47
N ARG A 150 -5.30 19.92 -0.17
CA ARG A 150 -4.72 21.12 -0.82
C ARG A 150 -3.42 20.77 -1.56
N PRO A 151 -3.12 21.40 -2.72
CA PRO A 151 -1.91 21.11 -3.48
C PRO A 151 -0.61 21.34 -2.69
N GLY A 152 0.27 20.33 -2.72
CA GLY A 152 1.56 20.36 -2.01
C GLY A 152 1.45 20.09 -0.51
N MET A 153 0.36 19.45 -0.07
CA MET A 153 0.11 19.11 1.33
C MET A 153 -0.31 17.64 1.48
N GLY A 154 0.06 17.05 2.61
CA GLY A 154 -0.52 15.81 3.11
C GLY A 154 0.44 14.63 3.22
N PRO A 155 -0.04 13.57 3.89
CA PRO A 155 0.66 12.30 3.95
C PRO A 155 0.53 11.56 2.61
N PHE A 156 1.62 10.97 2.13
CA PHE A 156 1.67 10.28 0.85
C PHE A 156 2.38 8.93 0.97
N SER A 157 1.60 7.86 0.98
CA SER A 157 2.14 6.49 0.97
C SER A 157 2.63 6.13 -0.43
N VAL A 158 3.94 5.98 -0.58
CA VAL A 158 4.57 5.57 -1.84
C VAL A 158 4.54 4.05 -1.92
N THR A 159 3.93 3.53 -2.98
CA THR A 159 3.81 2.09 -3.20
C THR A 159 4.94 1.60 -4.12
N GLY A 160 5.59 0.49 -3.76
CA GLY A 160 6.72 -0.03 -4.55
C GLY A 160 6.34 -0.64 -5.90
N GLN A 161 5.36 -1.56 -5.93
CA GLN A 161 4.96 -2.22 -7.17
C GLN A 161 4.12 -1.29 -8.06
N PRO A 162 4.29 -1.35 -9.40
CA PRO A 162 3.74 -0.36 -10.33
C PRO A 162 2.21 -0.31 -10.37
N ASN A 163 1.53 -1.40 -10.00
CA ASN A 163 0.07 -1.48 -9.96
C ASN A 163 -0.47 -1.89 -8.58
N ALA A 164 0.28 -1.60 -7.51
CA ALA A 164 -0.15 -1.93 -6.15
C ALA A 164 -1.49 -1.26 -5.78
N MET A 165 -1.77 -0.08 -6.33
CA MET A 165 -3.06 0.60 -6.12
C MET A 165 -4.18 -0.07 -6.91
N GLY A 166 -3.95 -0.39 -8.19
CA GLY A 166 -4.95 -1.06 -9.02
C GLY A 166 -5.37 -2.42 -8.47
N VAL A 167 -4.43 -3.19 -7.88
CA VAL A 167 -4.74 -4.44 -7.18
C VAL A 167 -5.72 -4.22 -6.03
N ARG A 168 -5.58 -3.13 -5.27
CA ARG A 168 -6.51 -2.80 -4.18
C ARG A 168 -7.87 -2.37 -4.73
N GLU A 169 -7.89 -1.55 -5.77
CA GLU A 169 -9.12 -1.07 -6.42
C GLU A 169 -10.02 -2.23 -6.89
N VAL A 170 -9.41 -3.29 -7.42
CA VAL A 170 -10.15 -4.46 -7.95
C VAL A 170 -10.40 -5.57 -6.91
N GLY A 171 -10.10 -5.34 -5.62
CA GLY A 171 -10.35 -6.33 -4.56
C GLY A 171 -9.31 -7.45 -4.47
N GLY A 172 -8.08 -7.23 -4.93
CA GLY A 172 -6.98 -8.19 -4.86
C GLY A 172 -6.36 -8.35 -3.46
N LEU A 173 -7.05 -7.96 -2.39
CA LEU A 173 -6.64 -8.16 -1.02
C LEU A 173 -7.57 -9.15 -0.32
N ALA A 174 -7.02 -10.02 0.53
CA ALA A 174 -7.80 -11.03 1.26
C ALA A 174 -8.91 -10.43 2.15
N ASN A 175 -8.79 -9.17 2.54
CA ASN A 175 -9.72 -8.46 3.42
C ASN A 175 -10.57 -7.41 2.72
N GLN A 176 -10.66 -7.44 1.38
CA GLN A 176 -11.42 -6.45 0.62
C GLN A 176 -12.16 -7.12 -0.54
N LEU A 177 -13.33 -6.60 -0.87
CA LEU A 177 -14.06 -6.92 -2.10
C LEU A 177 -13.67 -5.94 -3.22
N GLY A 178 -14.21 -6.18 -4.42
CA GLY A 178 -13.99 -5.31 -5.58
C GLY A 178 -14.53 -3.89 -5.34
N ALA A 179 -13.92 -2.90 -6.00
CA ALA A 179 -14.31 -1.49 -5.92
C ALA A 179 -14.31 -0.90 -4.49
N HIS A 180 -13.27 -1.21 -3.70
CA HIS A 180 -13.07 -0.71 -2.32
C HIS A 180 -14.11 -1.13 -1.28
N MET A 181 -15.04 -2.02 -1.64
CA MET A 181 -16.04 -2.54 -0.73
C MET A 181 -15.43 -3.46 0.35
N GLY A 182 -15.97 -3.37 1.56
CA GLY A 182 -15.45 -4.07 2.73
C GLY A 182 -16.28 -5.28 3.15
N PHE A 183 -15.74 -6.04 4.12
CA PHE A 183 -16.51 -7.07 4.83
C PHE A 183 -17.19 -6.54 6.10
N ASP A 184 -16.84 -5.32 6.54
CA ASP A 184 -17.36 -4.71 7.76
C ASP A 184 -18.80 -4.18 7.59
N ALA A 185 -19.19 -3.87 6.35
CA ALA A 185 -20.55 -3.45 5.99
C ALA A 185 -21.29 -4.58 5.26
N PRO A 186 -22.31 -5.21 5.87
CA PRO A 186 -23.09 -6.26 5.20
C PRO A 186 -23.68 -5.82 3.85
N ALA A 187 -24.05 -4.54 3.72
CA ALA A 187 -24.58 -3.97 2.49
C ALA A 187 -23.59 -4.07 1.30
N ASP A 188 -22.29 -3.94 1.56
CA ASP A 188 -21.24 -4.05 0.54
C ASP A 188 -21.17 -5.47 -0.03
N ILE A 189 -21.21 -6.47 0.86
CA ILE A 189 -21.19 -7.87 0.48
C ILE A 189 -22.42 -8.20 -0.38
N GLU A 190 -23.59 -7.74 0.04
CA GLU A 190 -24.85 -7.95 -0.67
C GLU A 190 -24.89 -7.25 -2.03
N ARG A 191 -24.30 -6.05 -2.13
CA ARG A 191 -24.17 -5.31 -3.39
C ARG A 191 -23.31 -6.06 -4.40
N VAL A 192 -22.14 -6.55 -3.97
CA VAL A 192 -21.26 -7.38 -4.81
C VAL A 192 -21.94 -8.69 -5.23
N ALA A 193 -22.65 -9.34 -4.30
CA ALA A 193 -23.42 -10.55 -4.59
C ALA A 193 -24.46 -10.32 -5.68
N ARG A 194 -25.24 -9.23 -5.61
CA ARG A 194 -26.24 -8.87 -6.63
C ARG A 194 -25.60 -8.53 -7.96
N PHE A 195 -24.56 -7.70 -7.96
CA PHE A 195 -23.92 -7.24 -9.20
C PHE A 195 -23.36 -8.41 -10.03
N TRP A 196 -22.72 -9.38 -9.37
CA TRP A 196 -22.14 -10.55 -10.05
C TRP A 196 -23.08 -11.76 -10.15
N ASP A 197 -24.33 -11.66 -9.67
CA ASP A 197 -25.22 -12.80 -9.49
C ASP A 197 -24.52 -13.99 -8.77
N ALA A 198 -23.84 -13.66 -7.68
CA ALA A 198 -22.97 -14.55 -6.93
C ALA A 198 -23.53 -14.86 -5.53
N PRO A 199 -24.54 -15.74 -5.39
CA PRO A 199 -25.20 -16.00 -4.10
C PRO A 199 -24.28 -16.61 -3.04
N LYS A 200 -23.15 -17.18 -3.46
CA LYS A 200 -22.11 -17.77 -2.60
C LYS A 200 -20.86 -16.89 -2.47
N VAL A 201 -20.99 -15.57 -2.66
CA VAL A 201 -19.88 -14.63 -2.41
C VAL A 201 -19.34 -14.80 -0.99
N ALA A 202 -18.03 -14.58 -0.82
CA ALA A 202 -17.40 -14.62 0.50
C ALA A 202 -18.10 -13.65 1.45
N ARG A 203 -18.31 -14.09 2.70
CA ARG A 203 -18.94 -13.28 3.77
C ARG A 203 -17.95 -12.80 4.83
N ARG A 204 -16.68 -13.20 4.71
CA ARG A 204 -15.60 -12.86 5.65
C ARG A 204 -14.27 -12.77 4.91
N PRO A 205 -13.30 -12.02 5.46
CA PRO A 205 -11.94 -11.99 4.92
C PRO A 205 -11.31 -13.38 4.77
N GLY A 206 -10.52 -13.54 3.71
CA GLY A 206 -9.61 -14.66 3.53
C GLY A 206 -8.35 -14.54 4.39
N LEU A 207 -7.44 -15.51 4.26
CA LEU A 207 -6.17 -15.49 4.96
C LEU A 207 -5.17 -14.54 4.29
N LYS A 208 -4.49 -13.71 5.09
CA LYS A 208 -3.35 -12.91 4.64
C LYS A 208 -2.16 -13.83 4.33
N ALA A 209 -1.21 -13.35 3.52
CA ALA A 209 -0.15 -14.19 2.96
C ALA A 209 0.59 -15.08 3.98
N PHE A 210 0.98 -14.55 5.14
CA PHE A 210 1.67 -15.35 6.18
C PHE A 210 0.77 -16.47 6.73
N ASP A 211 -0.47 -16.16 7.11
CA ASP A 211 -1.44 -17.15 7.60
C ASP A 211 -1.86 -18.14 6.51
N MET A 212 -1.92 -17.70 5.26
CA MET A 212 -2.20 -18.55 4.10
C MET A 212 -1.10 -19.60 3.93
N PHE A 213 0.18 -19.21 3.93
CA PHE A 213 1.27 -20.18 3.81
C PHE A 213 1.40 -21.09 5.04
N ARG A 214 1.07 -20.60 6.24
CA ARG A 214 0.89 -21.48 7.40
C ARG A 214 -0.21 -22.50 7.15
N ALA A 215 -1.38 -22.07 6.65
CA ALA A 215 -2.49 -22.97 6.33
C ALA A 215 -2.17 -23.99 5.23
N VAL A 216 -1.32 -23.64 4.27
CA VAL A 216 -0.76 -24.59 3.29
C VAL A 216 0.11 -25.62 4.00
N GLY A 217 1.04 -25.19 4.86
CA GLY A 217 1.90 -26.09 5.62
C GLY A 217 1.15 -27.00 6.59
N ASP A 218 0.04 -26.53 7.15
CA ASP A 218 -0.85 -27.30 8.03
C ASP A 218 -1.82 -28.23 7.25
N GLY A 219 -1.80 -28.21 5.91
CA GLY A 219 -2.71 -29.01 5.06
C GLY A 219 -4.16 -28.53 5.00
N ARG A 220 -4.47 -27.35 5.57
CA ARG A 220 -5.82 -26.73 5.51
C ARG A 220 -6.11 -26.12 4.13
N ILE A 221 -5.08 -25.67 3.43
CA ILE A 221 -5.15 -25.28 2.01
C ILE A 221 -4.45 -26.36 1.18
N LYS A 222 -5.21 -26.99 0.29
CA LYS A 222 -4.74 -28.09 -0.56
C LYS A 222 -4.40 -27.68 -1.99
N ALA A 223 -4.95 -26.55 -2.44
CA ALA A 223 -4.71 -26.01 -3.75
C ALA A 223 -4.29 -24.55 -3.67
N LEU A 224 -3.23 -24.18 -4.40
CA LEU A 224 -2.73 -22.81 -4.46
C LEU A 224 -2.47 -22.40 -5.91
N TRP A 225 -3.03 -21.27 -6.32
CA TRP A 225 -2.71 -20.63 -7.59
C TRP A 225 -1.91 -19.36 -7.35
N ILE A 226 -0.66 -19.35 -7.76
CA ILE A 226 0.27 -18.23 -7.62
C ILE A 226 0.41 -17.52 -8.96
N ILE A 227 0.08 -16.23 -9.01
CA ILE A 227 0.07 -15.43 -10.25
C ILE A 227 1.07 -14.29 -10.11
N GLY A 228 2.10 -14.27 -10.97
CA GLY A 228 3.03 -13.15 -11.13
C GLY A 228 3.83 -12.79 -9.87
N THR A 229 4.17 -13.75 -9.02
CA THR A 229 4.93 -13.52 -7.79
C THR A 229 5.81 -14.73 -7.42
N ASN A 230 6.90 -14.49 -6.67
CA ASN A 230 7.90 -15.50 -6.29
C ASN A 230 8.01 -15.68 -4.76
N PRO A 231 6.95 -16.19 -4.08
CA PRO A 231 6.92 -16.32 -2.62
C PRO A 231 7.99 -17.25 -2.05
N ALA A 232 8.55 -18.17 -2.84
CA ALA A 232 9.69 -18.99 -2.42
C ALA A 232 10.97 -18.16 -2.08
N VAL A 233 11.01 -16.90 -2.52
CA VAL A 233 12.10 -15.95 -2.26
C VAL A 233 11.61 -14.71 -1.51
N SER A 234 10.49 -14.11 -1.93
CA SER A 234 10.10 -12.76 -1.50
C SER A 234 9.30 -12.70 -0.19
N MET A 235 8.87 -13.84 0.36
CA MET A 235 8.12 -13.88 1.61
C MET A 235 9.05 -13.91 2.83
N PRO A 236 8.67 -13.27 3.96
CA PRO A 236 9.30 -13.51 5.25
C PRO A 236 9.27 -15.00 5.61
N ASP A 237 10.33 -15.49 6.24
CA ASP A 237 10.52 -16.92 6.53
C ASP A 237 10.35 -17.80 5.27
N ALA A 238 11.14 -17.46 4.23
CA ALA A 238 11.11 -18.16 2.96
C ALA A 238 11.39 -19.66 3.09
N THR A 239 12.12 -20.09 4.13
CA THR A 239 12.36 -21.51 4.43
C THR A 239 11.06 -22.23 4.74
N ARG A 240 10.23 -21.68 5.62
CA ARG A 240 8.92 -22.24 5.94
C ARG A 240 7.98 -22.20 4.73
N VAL A 241 7.99 -21.10 3.97
CA VAL A 241 7.18 -21.00 2.75
C VAL A 241 7.56 -22.08 1.75
N ARG A 242 8.85 -22.30 1.48
CA ARG A 242 9.31 -23.40 0.62
C ARG A 242 8.92 -24.78 1.16
N ALA A 243 8.91 -24.97 2.48
CA ALA A 243 8.45 -26.21 3.09
C ALA A 243 6.95 -26.44 2.83
N ALA A 244 6.12 -25.43 3.06
CA ALA A 244 4.69 -25.48 2.78
C ALA A 244 4.39 -25.74 1.28
N LEU A 245 5.13 -25.08 0.38
CA LEU A 245 4.98 -25.31 -1.06
C LEU A 245 5.31 -26.76 -1.46
N ARG A 246 6.28 -27.42 -0.81
CA ARG A 246 6.61 -28.83 -1.12
C ARG A 246 5.53 -29.82 -0.68
N THR A 247 4.72 -29.47 0.31
CA THR A 247 3.70 -30.36 0.89
C THR A 247 2.28 -30.06 0.41
N CYS A 248 2.08 -29.02 -0.40
CA CYS A 248 0.77 -28.67 -0.93
C CYS A 248 0.36 -29.68 -2.03
N ASP A 249 -0.88 -30.19 -1.97
CA ASP A 249 -1.35 -31.23 -2.89
C ASP A 249 -1.36 -30.77 -4.35
N PHE A 250 -1.68 -29.49 -4.60
CA PHE A 250 -1.79 -28.95 -5.95
C PHE A 250 -1.41 -27.47 -6.07
N ILE A 251 -0.39 -27.18 -6.86
CA ILE A 251 0.11 -25.83 -7.11
C ILE A 251 0.05 -25.52 -8.60
N VAL A 252 -0.60 -24.40 -8.92
CA VAL A 252 -0.58 -23.76 -10.24
C VAL A 252 0.27 -22.50 -10.14
N VAL A 253 1.17 -22.29 -11.09
CA VAL A 253 1.95 -21.04 -11.19
C VAL A 253 1.76 -20.42 -12.57
N SER A 254 1.26 -19.19 -12.58
CA SER A 254 1.22 -18.32 -13.75
C SER A 254 2.35 -17.31 -13.67
N ASP A 255 3.34 -17.43 -14.55
CA ASP A 255 4.53 -16.59 -14.53
C ASP A 255 5.04 -16.36 -15.96
N VAL A 256 5.80 -15.29 -16.14
CA VAL A 256 6.42 -14.88 -17.41
C VAL A 256 7.76 -15.58 -17.61
N THR A 257 8.35 -16.13 -16.53
CA THR A 257 9.63 -16.82 -16.55
C THR A 257 9.70 -17.92 -15.49
N ARG A 258 10.77 -18.72 -15.50
CA ARG A 258 11.05 -19.69 -14.44
C ARG A 258 11.57 -18.96 -13.21
N THR A 259 10.95 -19.23 -12.07
CA THR A 259 11.34 -18.70 -10.75
C THR A 259 11.50 -19.84 -9.75
N ASP A 260 12.04 -19.57 -8.56
CA ASP A 260 12.11 -20.55 -7.46
C ASP A 260 10.73 -21.13 -7.14
N THR A 261 9.69 -20.30 -7.20
CA THR A 261 8.30 -20.75 -7.00
C THR A 261 7.84 -21.70 -8.10
N THR A 262 8.19 -21.47 -9.37
CA THR A 262 7.80 -22.38 -10.47
C THR A 262 8.33 -23.80 -10.30
N ARG A 263 9.40 -24.01 -9.52
CA ARG A 263 9.96 -25.35 -9.23
C ARG A 263 9.02 -26.21 -8.39
N HIS A 264 8.05 -25.59 -7.71
CA HIS A 264 7.07 -26.28 -6.87
C HIS A 264 5.74 -26.52 -7.59
N ALA A 265 5.56 -26.05 -8.83
CA ALA A 265 4.29 -26.13 -9.53
C ALA A 265 3.99 -27.53 -10.06
N ASN A 266 2.75 -27.99 -9.89
CA ASN A 266 2.20 -29.12 -10.64
C ASN A 266 1.79 -28.68 -12.06
N VAL A 267 1.32 -27.44 -12.21
CA VAL A 267 0.93 -26.85 -13.49
C VAL A 267 1.60 -25.49 -13.67
N LEU A 268 2.26 -25.31 -14.81
CA LEU A 268 2.80 -24.02 -15.25
C LEU A 268 1.92 -23.44 -16.35
N LEU A 269 1.47 -22.20 -16.16
CA LEU A 269 0.65 -21.46 -17.13
C LEU A 269 1.47 -20.26 -17.65
N PRO A 270 1.94 -20.28 -18.91
CA PRO A 270 2.77 -19.21 -19.44
C PRO A 270 1.96 -17.91 -19.53
N ALA A 271 2.35 -16.92 -18.73
CA ALA A 271 1.69 -15.62 -18.66
C ALA A 271 2.39 -14.61 -19.59
N ALA A 272 1.61 -13.71 -20.18
CA ALA A 272 2.15 -12.62 -20.98
C ALA A 272 2.85 -11.57 -20.10
N ALA A 273 4.02 -11.11 -20.55
CA ALA A 273 4.77 -10.03 -19.92
C ALA A 273 4.13 -8.66 -20.18
N TRP A 274 4.64 -7.63 -19.51
CA TRP A 274 4.10 -6.26 -19.60
C TRP A 274 4.03 -5.73 -21.04
N GLY A 275 5.09 -5.88 -21.84
CA GLY A 275 5.12 -5.37 -23.22
C GLY A 275 4.21 -6.11 -24.20
N GLU A 276 3.69 -7.27 -23.81
CA GLU A 276 2.93 -8.19 -24.66
C GLU A 276 1.42 -8.10 -24.40
N LYS A 277 1.01 -7.49 -23.28
CA LYS A 277 -0.39 -7.41 -22.86
C LYS A 277 -0.92 -5.98 -22.81
N SER A 278 -2.24 -5.90 -22.91
CA SER A 278 -3.01 -4.67 -22.85
C SER A 278 -3.73 -4.57 -21.51
N GLY A 279 -3.78 -3.37 -20.92
CA GLY A 279 -4.57 -3.12 -19.71
C GLY A 279 -4.42 -1.71 -19.18
N THR A 280 -4.62 -1.55 -17.88
CA THR A 280 -4.39 -0.32 -17.13
C THR A 280 -3.55 -0.61 -15.90
N VAL A 281 -2.82 0.39 -15.45
CA VAL A 281 -2.12 0.38 -14.16
C VAL A 281 -2.45 1.66 -13.40
N THR A 282 -2.65 1.54 -12.09
CA THR A 282 -2.85 2.68 -11.19
C THR A 282 -1.60 2.86 -10.33
N ASN A 283 -0.95 4.03 -10.48
CA ASN A 283 0.28 4.37 -9.77
C ASN A 283 0.00 4.92 -8.35
N SER A 284 1.06 5.29 -7.60
CA SER A 284 0.93 5.78 -6.22
C SER A 284 0.12 7.07 -6.06
N GLU A 285 0.10 7.95 -7.06
CA GLU A 285 -0.74 9.16 -7.05
C GLU A 285 -2.18 8.88 -7.50
N ARG A 286 -2.55 7.60 -7.67
CA ARG A 286 -3.88 7.13 -8.10
C ARG A 286 -4.21 7.48 -9.55
N ARG A 287 -3.19 7.74 -10.38
CA ARG A 287 -3.38 7.97 -11.81
C ARG A 287 -3.48 6.63 -12.54
N LEU A 288 -4.60 6.44 -13.24
CA LEU A 288 -4.72 5.36 -14.21
C LEU A 288 -3.91 5.69 -15.47
N SER A 289 -3.03 4.77 -15.86
CA SER A 289 -2.27 4.82 -17.10
C SER A 289 -2.66 3.66 -18.00
N ARG A 290 -2.86 3.94 -19.30
CA ARG A 290 -3.21 2.93 -20.30
C ARG A 290 -1.95 2.24 -20.83
N GLN A 291 -1.87 0.92 -20.64
CA GLN A 291 -0.80 0.08 -21.16
C GLN A 291 -1.20 -0.53 -22.51
N ARG A 292 -0.43 -0.24 -23.57
CA ARG A 292 -0.63 -0.84 -24.89
C ARG A 292 0.47 -1.88 -25.16
N PRO A 293 0.14 -3.00 -25.80
CA PRO A 293 1.15 -3.96 -26.22
C PRO A 293 2.04 -3.32 -27.31
N PHE A 294 3.34 -3.57 -27.23
CA PHE A 294 4.32 -3.21 -28.26
C PHE A 294 5.17 -4.41 -28.70
N LEU A 295 4.88 -5.60 -28.15
CA LEU A 295 5.43 -6.88 -28.55
C LEU A 295 4.29 -7.89 -28.79
N PRO A 296 4.47 -8.87 -29.69
CA PRO A 296 3.54 -9.98 -29.83
C PRO A 296 3.60 -10.92 -28.62
N LEU A 297 2.56 -11.74 -28.43
CA LEU A 297 2.57 -12.81 -27.43
C LEU A 297 3.57 -13.90 -27.82
N PRO A 298 4.49 -14.32 -26.94
CA PRO A 298 5.45 -15.37 -27.23
C PRO A 298 4.83 -16.76 -27.08
N GLY A 299 4.97 -17.60 -28.11
CA GLY A 299 4.57 -19.01 -28.05
C GLY A 299 3.10 -19.19 -27.65
N SER A 300 2.87 -19.91 -26.54
CA SER A 300 1.54 -20.16 -25.97
C SER A 300 1.19 -19.23 -24.80
N ALA A 301 1.99 -18.18 -24.57
CA ALA A 301 1.74 -17.23 -23.50
C ALA A 301 0.42 -16.49 -23.73
N ARG A 302 -0.33 -16.32 -22.63
CA ARG A 302 -1.62 -15.62 -22.65
C ARG A 302 -1.66 -14.57 -21.55
N PRO A 303 -2.36 -13.45 -21.75
CA PRO A 303 -2.65 -12.52 -20.66
C PRO A 303 -3.34 -13.22 -19.50
N ASP A 304 -3.03 -12.82 -18.26
CA ASP A 304 -3.54 -13.46 -17.04
C ASP A 304 -5.08 -13.55 -17.01
N TRP A 305 -5.77 -12.52 -17.51
CA TRP A 305 -7.23 -12.49 -17.57
C TRP A 305 -7.82 -13.60 -18.45
N ASP A 306 -7.18 -13.92 -19.59
CA ASP A 306 -7.66 -14.97 -20.49
C ASP A 306 -7.37 -16.35 -19.90
N ILE A 307 -6.25 -16.50 -19.19
CA ILE A 307 -5.95 -17.72 -18.43
C ILE A 307 -7.05 -17.96 -17.38
N VAL A 308 -7.39 -16.94 -16.57
CA VAL A 308 -8.46 -17.00 -15.56
C VAL A 308 -9.82 -17.33 -16.18
N CYS A 309 -10.20 -16.64 -17.26
CA CYS A 309 -11.44 -16.94 -17.97
C CYS A 309 -11.45 -18.37 -18.53
N GLY A 310 -10.32 -18.84 -19.05
CA GLY A 310 -10.16 -20.19 -19.58
C GLY A 310 -10.31 -21.28 -18.52
N VAL A 311 -9.88 -21.03 -17.28
CA VAL A 311 -10.12 -21.92 -16.12
C VAL A 311 -11.59 -21.87 -15.72
N ALA A 312 -12.16 -20.67 -15.57
CA ALA A 312 -13.57 -20.49 -15.19
C ALA A 312 -14.53 -21.19 -16.16
N ARG A 313 -14.30 -21.08 -17.48
CA ARG A 313 -15.06 -21.79 -18.52
C ARG A 313 -15.04 -23.31 -18.31
N ARG A 314 -13.88 -23.89 -18.01
CA ARG A 314 -13.73 -25.34 -17.75
C ARG A 314 -14.40 -25.78 -16.46
N MET A 315 -14.59 -24.87 -15.51
CA MET A 315 -15.31 -25.11 -14.26
C MET A 315 -16.83 -24.89 -14.38
N GLY A 316 -17.35 -24.56 -15.56
CA GLY A 316 -18.78 -24.34 -15.80
C GLY A 316 -19.24 -22.88 -15.63
N PHE A 317 -18.34 -21.94 -15.37
CA PHE A 317 -18.66 -20.51 -15.20
C PHE A 317 -18.47 -19.70 -16.49
N GLY A 318 -18.58 -20.35 -17.66
CA GLY A 318 -18.22 -19.72 -18.94
C GLY A 318 -19.04 -18.46 -19.28
N GLY A 319 -20.31 -18.41 -18.89
CA GLY A 319 -21.17 -17.24 -19.10
C GLY A 319 -20.72 -16.02 -18.27
N ALA A 320 -20.37 -16.22 -17.00
CA ALA A 320 -19.90 -15.15 -16.11
C ALA A 320 -18.50 -14.62 -16.45
N PHE A 321 -17.70 -15.42 -17.17
CA PHE A 321 -16.33 -15.08 -17.59
C PHE A 321 -16.19 -14.97 -19.12
N ALA A 322 -17.27 -14.55 -19.79
CA ALA A 322 -17.33 -14.39 -21.25
C ALA A 322 -16.67 -13.07 -21.74
N PHE A 323 -15.51 -12.72 -21.19
CA PHE A 323 -14.77 -11.53 -21.61
C PHE A 323 -13.94 -11.79 -22.87
N ASP A 324 -14.02 -10.87 -23.82
CA ASP A 324 -13.27 -10.87 -25.08
C ASP A 324 -12.03 -9.97 -25.03
N SER A 325 -11.93 -9.10 -24.03
CA SER A 325 -10.94 -8.04 -23.98
C SER A 325 -10.76 -7.46 -22.57
N PRO A 326 -9.57 -6.90 -22.26
CA PRO A 326 -9.36 -6.11 -21.04
C PRO A 326 -10.31 -4.92 -20.92
N ALA A 327 -10.78 -4.37 -22.04
CA ALA A 327 -11.71 -3.25 -22.05
C ALA A 327 -13.11 -3.66 -21.54
N ALA A 328 -13.57 -4.88 -21.85
CA ALA A 328 -14.81 -5.41 -21.30
C ALA A 328 -14.72 -5.57 -19.77
N ILE A 329 -13.62 -6.11 -19.27
CA ILE A 329 -13.35 -6.26 -17.82
C ILE A 329 -13.30 -4.88 -17.15
N PHE A 330 -12.63 -3.89 -17.76
CA PHE A 330 -12.57 -2.54 -17.21
C PHE A 330 -13.97 -1.89 -17.13
N ARG A 331 -14.82 -2.09 -18.15
CA ARG A 331 -16.21 -1.59 -18.14
C ARG A 331 -17.04 -2.23 -17.02
N GLU A 332 -16.87 -3.52 -16.79
CA GLU A 332 -17.53 -4.21 -15.68
C GLU A 332 -17.06 -3.64 -14.33
N HIS A 333 -15.75 -3.47 -14.14
CA HIS A 333 -15.21 -2.84 -12.92
C HIS A 333 -15.76 -1.43 -12.70
N ALA A 334 -15.84 -0.62 -13.76
CA ALA A 334 -16.45 0.71 -13.69
C ALA A 334 -17.94 0.64 -13.34
N ALA A 335 -18.69 -0.31 -13.92
CA ALA A 335 -20.10 -0.53 -13.59
C ALA A 335 -20.28 -0.95 -12.12
N LEU A 336 -19.48 -1.88 -11.61
CA LEU A 336 -19.50 -2.28 -10.19
C LEU A 336 -19.27 -1.08 -9.28
N SER A 337 -18.28 -0.23 -9.61
CA SER A 337 -17.96 0.95 -8.80
C SER A 337 -19.11 1.97 -8.72
N ALA A 338 -20.02 1.96 -9.69
CA ALA A 338 -21.19 2.84 -9.76
C ALA A 338 -22.49 2.17 -9.26
N PHE A 339 -22.51 0.86 -9.15
CA PHE A 339 -23.71 0.08 -8.86
C PHE A 339 -24.18 0.33 -7.42
N GLU A 340 -25.40 0.85 -7.24
CA GLU A 340 -26.01 1.09 -5.91
C GLU A 340 -25.12 1.87 -4.92
N ASN A 341 -24.23 2.72 -5.42
CA ASN A 341 -23.29 3.47 -4.58
C ASN A 341 -23.87 4.82 -4.09
N GLY A 342 -24.94 5.32 -4.73
CA GLY A 342 -25.60 6.58 -4.35
C GLY A 342 -24.70 7.81 -4.38
N GLY A 343 -23.59 7.78 -5.13
CA GLY A 343 -22.57 8.83 -5.10
C GLY A 343 -21.64 8.78 -3.89
N ALA A 344 -21.81 7.80 -3.00
CA ALA A 344 -20.85 7.47 -1.95
C ALA A 344 -19.71 6.61 -2.52
N ARG A 345 -18.55 6.71 -1.87
CA ARG A 345 -17.44 5.76 -2.04
C ARG A 345 -17.49 4.72 -0.96
#